data_AF-A0A7C7Z3F9-F1
#
_entry.id   AF-A0A7C7Z3F9-F1
#
_cell.length_a   1.000
_cell.length_b   1.000
_cell.length_c   1.000
_cell.angle_alpha   90.00
_cell.angle_beta   90.00
_cell.angle_gamma   90.00
#
_symmetry.space_group_name_H-M   'P 1'
#
loop_
_entity.id
_entity.type
_entity.pdbx_description
1 polymer ?
#
loop_
_entity_poly.entity_id
_entity_poly.type
_entity_poly.pdbx_seq_one_letter_code
_entity_poly.pdbx_strand_id
1 'polypeptide(L)'
;MNSGETDTQKVVNYLIDHVNLLASNGASDVIVLNMPPLEKTPTYSGETDSDKQALNARMIDFNAKLDTAMVARESALNISIQVINIFEMFETIYWNSSFYGFSNVTHAACHHDGFTCDSNDYIEPTVDEFIFFDNIHPTGTTHLLLGMYVNEQLGTPDTDGDGIEDSSDNCAFTPIGDAVNHFGCRLVDLDSDNDGVNDLIDQCPGTTLNATVDENGCSDYQKDTDGDGVNDAEDICANTSPMGIGVDSYGCADYQKDTDDDAITDDVDSCPNTDTNWSVNIVGCAENQIDSDWDGVMNHLDSCPNTESGVDVNQTGCSLSQIDSDSDGVNDLIDQCPDTPTGTTVDESGCALSQLDSDFDGVNDLIDICDLTPNDEIANLEGCSPSQRDSDNDGRNDALDDCPFSFGSIRGCPSMSIGIEVIHWPNSHDDSAIIRVNFSCEKNCIFRTIILSENLENQSERVFDLTIEPHEGEFEAVLRIEHLSSWAEKRVTFYWPAAPVDVEDSGTQIDENTSSDQLDEGDENTIETESWKSSQTVNYLLAILIIIGITMTIGSILRNTRTRGGGLNQQRMWHDPSTISTREVERELNKIPNHTPIDNDSELTDESK
;
A
#
# COMPACT_ATOMS: atom_id res chain seq x y z
N MET A 1 -12.33 -3.96 -32.45
CA MET A 1 -10.98 -4.20 -31.87
C MET A 1 -9.99 -3.26 -32.52
N ASN A 2 -8.70 -3.32 -32.15
CA ASN A 2 -7.67 -2.38 -32.58
C ASN A 2 -7.65 -2.17 -34.12
N SER A 3 -7.41 -0.93 -34.56
CA SER A 3 -7.48 -0.49 -35.96
C SER A 3 -8.83 -0.73 -36.67
N GLY A 4 -9.93 -0.85 -35.91
CA GLY A 4 -11.29 -1.00 -36.43
C GLY A 4 -11.66 -2.42 -36.86
N GLU A 5 -10.86 -3.44 -36.53
CA GLU A 5 -11.17 -4.82 -36.92
C GLU A 5 -12.43 -5.35 -36.21
N THR A 6 -13.27 -6.04 -36.98
CA THR A 6 -14.56 -6.61 -36.55
C THR A 6 -14.66 -8.12 -36.80
N ASP A 7 -13.80 -8.71 -37.64
CA ASP A 7 -13.65 -10.17 -37.72
C ASP A 7 -12.88 -10.68 -36.50
N THR A 8 -13.62 -11.20 -35.52
CA THR A 8 -13.10 -11.83 -34.30
C THR A 8 -12.20 -13.03 -34.59
N GLN A 9 -12.49 -13.82 -35.64
CA GLN A 9 -11.68 -14.99 -35.98
C GLN A 9 -10.29 -14.57 -36.46
N LYS A 10 -10.20 -13.47 -37.21
CA LYS A 10 -8.92 -12.90 -37.65
C LYS A 10 -8.04 -12.48 -36.47
N VAL A 11 -8.62 -11.94 -35.39
CA VAL A 11 -7.87 -11.58 -34.18
C VAL A 11 -7.47 -12.82 -33.38
N VAL A 12 -8.35 -13.82 -33.25
CA VAL A 12 -8.00 -15.13 -32.65
C VAL A 12 -6.87 -15.82 -33.42
N ASN A 13 -6.81 -15.67 -34.74
CA ASN A 13 -5.72 -16.21 -35.56
C ASN A 13 -4.35 -15.62 -35.19
N TYR A 14 -4.26 -14.34 -34.78
CA TYR A 14 -3.00 -13.78 -34.30
C TYR A 14 -2.55 -14.42 -32.97
N LEU A 15 -3.47 -14.70 -32.05
CA LEU A 15 -3.15 -15.43 -30.81
C LEU A 15 -2.79 -16.90 -31.09
N ILE A 16 -3.44 -17.56 -32.05
CA ILE A 16 -3.04 -18.88 -32.56
C ILE A 16 -1.58 -18.82 -33.05
N ASP A 17 -1.21 -17.82 -33.86
CA ASP A 17 0.13 -17.70 -34.41
C ASP A 17 1.18 -17.37 -33.34
N HIS A 18 0.86 -16.55 -32.34
CA HIS A 18 1.72 -16.32 -31.17
C HIS A 18 1.91 -17.59 -30.33
N VAL A 19 0.86 -18.36 -30.06
CA VAL A 19 0.96 -19.63 -29.29
C VAL A 19 1.74 -20.68 -30.08
N ASN A 20 1.50 -20.81 -31.40
CA ASN A 20 2.31 -21.66 -32.28
C ASN A 20 3.79 -21.24 -32.23
N LEU A 21 4.08 -19.93 -32.22
CA LEU A 21 5.44 -19.38 -32.15
C LEU A 21 6.11 -19.71 -30.80
N LEU A 22 5.46 -19.44 -29.67
CA LEU A 22 5.96 -19.76 -28.32
C LEU A 22 6.29 -21.26 -28.20
N ALA A 23 5.36 -22.12 -28.60
CA ALA A 23 5.56 -23.57 -28.62
C ALA A 23 6.75 -23.99 -29.52
N SER A 24 6.89 -23.37 -30.70
CA SER A 24 8.03 -23.65 -31.60
C SER A 24 9.39 -23.19 -31.05
N ASN A 25 9.40 -22.27 -30.07
CA ASN A 25 10.59 -21.84 -29.34
C ASN A 25 10.79 -22.59 -28.00
N GLY A 26 9.94 -23.57 -27.69
CA GLY A 26 10.11 -24.51 -26.57
C GLY A 26 9.20 -24.27 -25.36
N ALA A 27 8.24 -23.35 -25.41
CA ALA A 27 7.27 -23.17 -24.32
C ALA A 27 6.39 -24.43 -24.17
N SER A 28 6.48 -25.09 -23.02
CA SER A 28 5.66 -26.28 -22.65
C SER A 28 4.34 -25.92 -21.99
N ASP A 29 4.26 -24.72 -21.42
CA ASP A 29 3.15 -24.24 -20.60
C ASP A 29 2.88 -22.78 -20.94
N VAL A 30 1.64 -22.45 -21.32
CA VAL A 30 1.29 -21.13 -21.87
C VAL A 30 -0.01 -20.62 -21.24
N ILE A 31 0.09 -19.46 -20.57
CA ILE A 31 -1.06 -18.73 -20.04
C ILE A 31 -1.63 -17.84 -21.15
N VAL A 32 -2.96 -17.85 -21.33
CA VAL A 32 -3.65 -17.02 -22.31
C VAL A 32 -4.83 -16.32 -21.64
N LEU A 33 -4.73 -15.00 -21.44
CA LEU A 33 -5.88 -14.21 -21.00
C LEU A 33 -6.89 -14.09 -22.15
N ASN A 34 -8.19 -14.19 -21.85
CA ASN A 34 -9.24 -13.81 -22.80
C ASN A 34 -9.47 -12.28 -22.80
N MET A 35 -10.41 -11.75 -23.58
CA MET A 35 -10.63 -10.29 -23.68
C MET A 35 -11.73 -9.82 -22.72
N PRO A 36 -11.52 -8.73 -21.95
CA PRO A 36 -12.53 -8.13 -21.08
C PRO A 36 -13.67 -7.43 -21.84
N PRO A 37 -14.78 -7.06 -21.17
CA PRO A 37 -15.91 -6.30 -21.74
C PRO A 37 -15.51 -4.86 -22.11
N LEU A 38 -14.88 -4.69 -23.28
CA LEU A 38 -14.33 -3.40 -23.74
C LEU A 38 -15.36 -2.26 -23.80
N GLU A 39 -16.65 -2.54 -24.03
CA GLU A 39 -17.71 -1.53 -24.06
C GLU A 39 -17.94 -0.79 -22.73
N LYS A 40 -17.31 -1.26 -21.64
CA LYS A 40 -17.31 -0.63 -20.32
C LYS A 40 -16.12 0.29 -20.08
N THR A 41 -15.12 0.34 -20.97
CA THR A 41 -13.98 1.26 -20.80
C THR A 41 -14.42 2.71 -21.06
N PRO A 42 -13.78 3.71 -20.42
CA PRO A 42 -14.15 5.12 -20.58
C PRO A 42 -14.12 5.60 -22.05
N THR A 43 -13.23 5.03 -22.88
CA THR A 43 -13.20 5.22 -24.36
C THR A 43 -14.56 5.10 -25.04
N TYR A 44 -15.40 4.15 -24.60
CA TYR A 44 -16.71 3.90 -25.21
C TYR A 44 -17.88 4.47 -24.39
N SER A 45 -17.61 5.24 -23.33
CA SER A 45 -18.62 5.88 -22.48
C SER A 45 -19.69 6.67 -23.27
N GLY A 46 -19.26 7.43 -24.29
CA GLY A 46 -20.12 8.24 -25.16
C GLY A 46 -20.85 7.49 -26.29
N GLU A 47 -20.59 6.19 -26.50
CA GLU A 47 -21.24 5.42 -27.57
C GLU A 47 -22.71 5.08 -27.26
N THR A 48 -23.49 4.77 -28.31
CA THR A 48 -24.89 4.36 -28.13
C THR A 48 -25.00 2.95 -27.52
N ASP A 49 -26.10 2.68 -26.81
CA ASP A 49 -26.39 1.36 -26.23
C ASP A 49 -26.38 0.24 -27.30
N SER A 50 -26.76 0.55 -28.54
CA SER A 50 -26.72 -0.38 -29.67
C SER A 50 -25.28 -0.72 -30.08
N ASP A 51 -24.38 0.26 -30.05
CA ASP A 51 -22.98 0.09 -30.44
C ASP A 51 -22.16 -0.58 -29.33
N LYS A 52 -22.47 -0.26 -28.07
CA LYS A 52 -22.00 -0.97 -26.86
C LYS A 52 -22.45 -2.43 -26.86
N GLN A 53 -23.74 -2.73 -27.08
CA GLN A 53 -24.23 -4.11 -27.19
C GLN A 53 -23.58 -4.87 -28.37
N ALA A 54 -23.35 -4.19 -29.50
CA ALA A 54 -22.63 -4.78 -30.63
C ALA A 54 -21.14 -5.02 -30.32
N LEU A 55 -20.53 -4.26 -29.41
CA LEU A 55 -19.15 -4.47 -28.95
C LEU A 55 -19.05 -5.62 -27.94
N ASN A 56 -19.93 -5.68 -26.95
CA ASN A 56 -20.08 -6.80 -26.01
C ASN A 56 -20.22 -8.15 -26.75
N ALA A 57 -21.13 -8.21 -27.73
CA ALA A 57 -21.36 -9.39 -28.54
C ALA A 57 -20.10 -9.83 -29.34
N ARG A 58 -19.24 -8.89 -29.75
CA ARG A 58 -17.94 -9.19 -30.39
C ARG A 58 -16.91 -9.72 -29.39
N MET A 59 -16.93 -9.28 -28.12
CA MET A 59 -16.03 -9.82 -27.09
C MET A 59 -16.42 -11.26 -26.74
N ILE A 60 -17.71 -11.54 -26.57
CA ILE A 60 -18.23 -12.90 -26.32
C ILE A 60 -17.89 -13.84 -27.48
N ASP A 61 -18.13 -13.43 -28.73
CA ASP A 61 -17.82 -14.23 -29.93
C ASP A 61 -16.30 -14.45 -30.10
N PHE A 62 -15.47 -13.45 -29.77
CA PHE A 62 -14.01 -13.60 -29.73
C PHE A 62 -13.57 -14.61 -28.65
N ASN A 63 -14.07 -14.49 -27.41
CA ASN A 63 -13.70 -15.35 -26.29
C ASN A 63 -14.10 -16.82 -26.55
N ALA A 64 -15.28 -17.07 -27.11
CA ALA A 64 -15.74 -18.41 -27.48
C ALA A 64 -14.88 -19.04 -28.60
N LYS A 65 -14.43 -18.24 -29.57
CA LYS A 65 -13.47 -18.68 -30.60
C LYS A 65 -12.08 -18.91 -30.03
N LEU A 66 -11.65 -18.11 -29.06
CA LEU A 66 -10.35 -18.23 -28.40
C LEU A 66 -10.22 -19.54 -27.60
N ASP A 67 -11.18 -19.88 -26.74
CA ASP A 67 -11.16 -21.19 -26.05
C ASP A 67 -11.10 -22.33 -27.08
N THR A 68 -12.04 -22.34 -28.04
CA THR A 68 -12.10 -23.35 -29.10
C THR A 68 -10.76 -23.51 -29.84
N ALA A 69 -10.07 -22.39 -30.12
CA ALA A 69 -8.77 -22.38 -30.75
C ALA A 69 -7.67 -22.94 -29.82
N MET A 70 -7.67 -22.56 -28.54
CA MET A 70 -6.67 -23.01 -27.56
C MET A 70 -6.79 -24.50 -27.26
N VAL A 71 -8.00 -25.07 -27.13
CA VAL A 71 -8.19 -26.55 -27.04
C VAL A 71 -7.53 -27.26 -28.22
N ALA A 72 -7.69 -26.68 -29.42
CA ALA A 72 -7.14 -27.20 -30.65
C ALA A 72 -5.65 -26.89 -30.84
N ARG A 73 -5.02 -26.05 -30.01
CA ARG A 73 -3.56 -25.84 -29.93
C ARG A 73 -2.93 -26.76 -28.90
N GLU A 74 -3.44 -26.78 -27.68
CA GLU A 74 -3.11 -27.70 -26.58
C GLU A 74 -2.95 -29.15 -27.12
N SER A 75 -4.01 -29.66 -27.76
CA SER A 75 -4.06 -31.01 -28.34
C SER A 75 -3.20 -31.23 -29.60
N ALA A 76 -2.75 -30.18 -30.27
CA ALA A 76 -2.00 -30.27 -31.55
C ALA A 76 -0.51 -30.01 -31.39
N LEU A 77 -0.12 -29.28 -30.35
CA LEU A 77 1.26 -28.93 -30.01
C LEU A 77 1.82 -29.82 -28.90
N ASN A 78 0.95 -30.48 -28.12
CA ASN A 78 1.30 -31.28 -26.93
C ASN A 78 2.01 -30.41 -25.87
N ILE A 79 1.34 -29.31 -25.51
CA ILE A 79 1.73 -28.34 -24.48
C ILE A 79 0.53 -28.08 -23.57
N SER A 80 0.76 -27.62 -22.34
CA SER A 80 -0.30 -27.07 -21.49
C SER A 80 -0.69 -25.68 -21.99
N ILE A 81 -2.00 -25.40 -22.06
CA ILE A 81 -2.51 -24.06 -22.33
C ILE A 81 -3.64 -23.75 -21.36
N GLN A 82 -3.44 -22.75 -20.52
CA GLN A 82 -4.40 -22.33 -19.50
C GLN A 82 -5.04 -21.01 -19.93
N VAL A 83 -6.35 -21.07 -20.24
CA VAL A 83 -7.11 -19.88 -20.65
C VAL A 83 -7.76 -19.26 -19.41
N ILE A 84 -7.35 -18.04 -19.06
CA ILE A 84 -7.82 -17.32 -17.87
C ILE A 84 -9.02 -16.44 -18.26
N ASN A 85 -10.13 -16.55 -17.51
CA ASN A 85 -11.40 -15.90 -17.86
C ASN A 85 -11.51 -14.46 -17.33
N ILE A 86 -10.60 -13.58 -17.77
CA ILE A 86 -10.58 -12.19 -17.29
C ILE A 86 -11.84 -11.39 -17.72
N PHE A 87 -12.61 -11.84 -18.72
CA PHE A 87 -13.95 -11.30 -19.00
C PHE A 87 -14.89 -11.44 -17.79
N GLU A 88 -14.94 -12.62 -17.17
CA GLU A 88 -15.78 -12.89 -16.00
C GLU A 88 -15.25 -12.19 -14.74
N MET A 89 -13.92 -12.10 -14.60
CA MET A 89 -13.26 -11.27 -13.57
C MET A 89 -13.69 -9.79 -13.70
N PHE A 90 -13.56 -9.18 -14.88
CA PHE A 90 -13.94 -7.78 -15.12
C PHE A 90 -15.45 -7.54 -15.03
N GLU A 91 -16.31 -8.48 -15.45
CA GLU A 91 -17.76 -8.39 -15.17
C GLU A 91 -18.02 -8.37 -13.65
N THR A 92 -17.38 -9.28 -12.89
CA THR A 92 -17.58 -9.42 -11.45
C THR A 92 -17.11 -8.19 -10.68
N ILE A 93 -15.93 -7.66 -11.02
CA ILE A 93 -15.37 -6.43 -10.46
C ILE A 93 -16.25 -5.22 -10.81
N TYR A 94 -16.57 -5.03 -12.10
CA TYR A 94 -17.36 -3.87 -12.55
C TYR A 94 -18.73 -3.80 -11.87
N TRP A 95 -19.43 -4.94 -11.75
CA TRP A 95 -20.75 -4.92 -11.13
C TRP A 95 -20.68 -4.77 -9.62
N ASN A 96 -19.74 -5.42 -8.94
CA ASN A 96 -19.62 -5.43 -7.48
C ASN A 96 -18.48 -4.50 -6.99
N SER A 97 -18.37 -3.34 -7.62
CA SER A 97 -17.23 -2.43 -7.50
C SER A 97 -16.86 -2.11 -6.04
N SER A 98 -17.87 -1.79 -5.22
CA SER A 98 -17.71 -1.45 -3.81
C SER A 98 -17.16 -2.58 -2.94
N PHE A 99 -17.36 -3.85 -3.32
CA PHE A 99 -16.73 -4.99 -2.64
C PHE A 99 -15.23 -5.12 -2.97
N TYR A 100 -14.82 -4.68 -4.16
CA TYR A 100 -13.42 -4.61 -4.58
C TYR A 100 -12.80 -3.22 -4.34
N GLY A 101 -13.44 -2.37 -3.53
CA GLY A 101 -12.91 -1.06 -3.17
C GLY A 101 -13.07 0.04 -4.25
N PHE A 102 -13.71 -0.25 -5.37
CA PHE A 102 -13.86 0.71 -6.46
C PHE A 102 -15.09 1.61 -6.27
N SER A 103 -14.84 2.90 -6.03
CA SER A 103 -15.87 3.96 -6.04
C SER A 103 -16.20 4.43 -7.46
N ASN A 104 -15.30 4.24 -8.45
CA ASN A 104 -15.55 4.60 -9.85
C ASN A 104 -15.20 3.48 -10.84
N VAL A 105 -16.18 3.11 -11.68
CA VAL A 105 -16.04 2.05 -12.70
C VAL A 105 -16.25 2.51 -14.14
N THR A 106 -16.51 3.81 -14.35
CA THR A 106 -16.95 4.35 -15.65
C THR A 106 -16.06 5.46 -16.20
N HIS A 107 -15.18 6.03 -15.37
CA HIS A 107 -14.23 7.09 -15.73
C HIS A 107 -12.79 6.62 -15.51
N ALA A 108 -11.84 7.37 -16.07
CA ALA A 108 -10.43 7.24 -15.79
C ALA A 108 -10.05 8.02 -14.52
N ALA A 109 -9.03 7.56 -13.79
CA ALA A 109 -8.43 8.30 -12.68
C ALA A 109 -7.53 9.45 -13.15
N CYS A 110 -6.90 9.33 -14.33
CA CYS A 110 -6.18 10.41 -14.98
C CYS A 110 -7.09 11.14 -16.00
N HIS A 111 -7.20 12.46 -15.85
CA HIS A 111 -8.01 13.34 -16.69
C HIS A 111 -7.16 13.91 -17.83
N HIS A 112 -7.11 13.20 -18.96
CA HIS A 112 -6.25 13.53 -20.11
C HIS A 112 -7.03 13.71 -21.43
N ASP A 113 -6.58 14.65 -22.28
CA ASP A 113 -7.02 14.81 -23.68
C ASP A 113 -6.21 13.94 -24.68
N GLY A 114 -5.11 13.32 -24.20
CA GLY A 114 -4.12 12.60 -25.02
C GLY A 114 -4.45 11.12 -25.34
N PHE A 115 -3.45 10.39 -25.85
CA PHE A 115 -3.48 8.92 -25.94
C PHE A 115 -2.96 8.23 -24.67
N THR A 116 -2.33 8.99 -23.78
CA THR A 116 -1.67 8.61 -22.53
C THR A 116 -1.92 9.71 -21.51
N CYS A 117 -1.79 9.36 -20.23
CA CYS A 117 -1.63 10.32 -19.15
C CYS A 117 -0.21 10.90 -19.21
N ASP A 118 -0.08 12.22 -19.43
CA ASP A 118 1.20 12.94 -19.47
C ASP A 118 1.48 13.63 -18.11
N SER A 119 2.72 14.07 -17.86
CA SER A 119 3.20 14.53 -16.54
C SER A 119 2.53 15.78 -15.95
N ASN A 120 1.57 16.37 -16.66
CA ASN A 120 0.85 17.58 -16.27
C ASN A 120 -0.68 17.35 -16.19
N ASP A 121 -1.15 16.14 -16.49
CA ASP A 121 -2.57 15.79 -16.40
C ASP A 121 -2.95 15.58 -14.93
N TYR A 122 -4.20 15.88 -14.57
CA TYR A 122 -4.68 15.70 -13.20
C TYR A 122 -5.01 14.23 -12.93
N ILE A 123 -4.46 13.68 -11.84
CA ILE A 123 -4.71 12.33 -11.36
C ILE A 123 -5.48 12.43 -10.04
N GLU A 124 -6.57 11.68 -9.92
CA GLU A 124 -7.38 11.64 -8.69
C GLU A 124 -6.58 11.05 -7.51
N PRO A 125 -6.58 11.68 -6.32
CA PRO A 125 -5.88 11.17 -5.14
C PRO A 125 -6.31 9.75 -4.74
N THR A 126 -7.56 9.36 -5.03
CA THR A 126 -8.09 8.01 -4.82
C THR A 126 -7.97 7.13 -6.06
N VAL A 127 -6.87 7.24 -6.82
CA VAL A 127 -6.60 6.49 -8.06
C VAL A 127 -6.91 5.00 -7.96
N ASP A 128 -6.59 4.37 -6.84
CA ASP A 128 -6.80 2.94 -6.60
C ASP A 128 -8.26 2.54 -6.28
N GLU A 129 -9.18 3.51 -6.10
CA GLU A 129 -10.63 3.31 -6.11
C GLU A 129 -11.26 3.38 -7.52
N PHE A 130 -10.46 3.50 -8.58
CA PHE A 130 -10.93 3.45 -9.97
C PHE A 130 -10.59 2.10 -10.61
N ILE A 131 -11.43 1.58 -11.52
CA ILE A 131 -11.04 0.42 -12.34
C ILE A 131 -10.00 0.81 -13.41
N PHE A 132 -10.11 2.02 -13.95
CA PHE A 132 -9.33 2.49 -15.09
C PHE A 132 -8.43 3.67 -14.72
N PHE A 133 -7.14 3.54 -15.02
CA PHE A 133 -6.18 4.63 -14.85
C PHE A 133 -6.32 5.66 -15.97
N ASP A 134 -6.43 5.20 -17.21
CA ASP A 134 -6.69 6.03 -18.39
C ASP A 134 -7.95 5.55 -19.14
N ASN A 135 -8.18 6.05 -20.36
CA ASN A 135 -9.38 5.72 -21.13
C ASN A 135 -9.53 4.23 -21.55
N ILE A 136 -8.51 3.36 -21.36
CA ILE A 136 -8.60 1.90 -21.56
C ILE A 136 -7.81 1.04 -20.55
N HIS A 137 -6.74 1.56 -19.93
CA HIS A 137 -5.81 0.75 -19.13
C HIS A 137 -6.26 0.66 -17.65
N PRO A 138 -6.11 -0.49 -16.98
CA PRO A 138 -6.50 -0.64 -15.58
C PRO A 138 -5.56 0.07 -14.58
N THR A 139 -6.06 0.30 -13.36
CA THR A 139 -5.32 0.85 -12.20
C THR A 139 -4.37 -0.15 -11.53
N GLY A 140 -3.64 0.31 -10.50
CA GLY A 140 -2.82 -0.54 -9.62
C GLY A 140 -3.65 -1.65 -9.00
N THR A 141 -4.71 -1.31 -8.25
CA THR A 141 -5.68 -2.26 -7.68
C THR A 141 -6.20 -3.27 -8.71
N THR A 142 -6.56 -2.82 -9.92
CA THR A 142 -7.12 -3.74 -10.93
C THR A 142 -6.07 -4.68 -11.52
N HIS A 143 -4.81 -4.26 -11.62
CA HIS A 143 -3.69 -5.15 -11.96
C HIS A 143 -3.34 -6.11 -10.80
N LEU A 144 -3.45 -5.67 -9.54
CA LEU A 144 -3.29 -6.52 -8.36
C LEU A 144 -4.36 -7.62 -8.31
N LEU A 145 -5.64 -7.26 -8.45
CA LEU A 145 -6.74 -8.23 -8.52
C LEU A 145 -6.61 -9.20 -9.71
N LEU A 146 -6.11 -8.73 -10.85
CA LEU A 146 -5.75 -9.60 -11.98
C LEU A 146 -4.59 -10.54 -11.62
N GLY A 147 -3.55 -10.05 -10.94
CA GLY A 147 -2.43 -10.85 -10.46
C GLY A 147 -2.84 -11.93 -9.46
N MET A 148 -3.69 -11.58 -8.48
CA MET A 148 -4.28 -12.51 -7.52
C MET A 148 -5.12 -13.57 -8.24
N TYR A 149 -6.06 -13.16 -9.10
CA TYR A 149 -6.92 -14.07 -9.87
C TYR A 149 -6.12 -15.01 -10.77
N VAL A 150 -5.03 -14.53 -11.39
CA VAL A 150 -4.11 -15.34 -12.20
C VAL A 150 -3.30 -16.31 -11.32
N ASN A 151 -2.75 -15.86 -10.19
CA ASN A 151 -1.94 -16.69 -9.30
C ASN A 151 -2.76 -17.80 -8.60
N GLU A 152 -4.03 -17.52 -8.28
CA GLU A 152 -5.02 -18.52 -7.82
C GLU A 152 -5.12 -19.72 -8.80
N GLN A 153 -4.77 -19.53 -10.07
CA GLN A 153 -4.75 -20.61 -11.07
C GLN A 153 -3.39 -21.32 -11.25
N LEU A 154 -2.29 -21.00 -10.52
CA LEU A 154 -0.90 -21.30 -10.96
C LEU A 154 0.14 -21.96 -10.02
N GLY A 155 0.47 -21.39 -8.85
CA GLY A 155 1.88 -21.27 -8.34
C GLY A 155 2.72 -22.47 -7.80
N THR A 156 3.97 -22.15 -7.38
CA THR A 156 5.08 -23.05 -6.93
C THR A 156 5.98 -22.41 -5.83
N PRO A 157 6.92 -23.13 -5.15
CA PRO A 157 7.57 -22.71 -3.88
C PRO A 157 8.89 -21.88 -3.94
N ASP A 158 9.18 -21.25 -2.79
CA ASP A 158 10.36 -20.47 -2.35
C ASP A 158 10.46 -20.67 -0.81
N THR A 159 11.66 -20.78 -0.21
CA THR A 159 11.88 -21.26 1.18
C THR A 159 12.19 -20.18 2.22
N ASP A 160 13.09 -19.23 1.95
CA ASP A 160 13.44 -18.15 2.90
C ASP A 160 12.95 -16.76 2.46
N GLY A 161 12.50 -16.60 1.20
CA GLY A 161 11.67 -15.48 0.78
C GLY A 161 12.42 -14.18 0.46
N ASP A 162 13.70 -14.25 0.06
CA ASP A 162 14.46 -13.09 -0.41
C ASP A 162 14.20 -12.72 -1.89
N GLY A 163 13.43 -13.55 -2.60
CA GLY A 163 13.06 -13.37 -4.00
C GLY A 163 13.83 -14.25 -4.99
N ILE A 164 14.72 -15.13 -4.53
CA ILE A 164 15.40 -16.13 -5.35
C ILE A 164 14.83 -17.54 -5.08
N GLU A 165 14.43 -18.26 -6.14
CA GLU A 165 13.90 -19.63 -6.03
C GLU A 165 14.90 -20.65 -5.43
N ASP A 166 14.38 -21.63 -4.68
CA ASP A 166 15.09 -22.79 -4.07
C ASP A 166 16.17 -23.44 -4.97
N SER A 167 15.98 -23.42 -6.30
CA SER A 167 16.88 -24.04 -7.28
C SER A 167 18.00 -23.15 -7.82
N SER A 168 17.96 -21.84 -7.54
CA SER A 168 18.92 -20.85 -8.06
C SER A 168 19.67 -20.07 -6.97
N ASP A 169 19.21 -20.10 -5.73
CA ASP A 169 19.89 -19.50 -4.58
C ASP A 169 21.17 -20.27 -4.16
N ASN A 170 22.11 -19.55 -3.52
CA ASN A 170 23.36 -20.08 -2.96
C ASN A 170 23.55 -19.75 -1.46
N CYS A 171 22.65 -18.97 -0.85
CA CYS A 171 22.81 -18.36 0.47
C CYS A 171 21.66 -18.66 1.48
N ALA A 172 20.60 -19.35 1.04
CA ALA A 172 19.57 -20.25 1.63
C ALA A 172 19.00 -20.05 3.05
N PHE A 173 19.48 -19.06 3.79
CA PHE A 173 18.97 -18.61 5.08
C PHE A 173 19.25 -17.10 5.25
N THR A 174 18.92 -16.29 4.24
CA THR A 174 19.10 -14.84 4.33
C THR A 174 18.11 -14.22 5.31
N PRO A 175 18.46 -13.11 6.00
CA PRO A 175 17.50 -12.43 6.86
C PRO A 175 16.41 -11.76 6.02
N ILE A 176 15.16 -12.13 6.26
CA ILE A 176 13.98 -11.57 5.56
C ILE A 176 14.03 -10.03 5.61
N GLY A 177 14.16 -9.41 4.44
CA GLY A 177 14.24 -7.96 4.26
C GLY A 177 15.65 -7.40 3.95
N ASP A 178 16.72 -8.20 4.06
CA ASP A 178 18.05 -7.77 3.61
C ASP A 178 18.14 -7.73 2.08
N ALA A 179 18.78 -6.69 1.52
CA ALA A 179 18.98 -6.57 0.07
C ALA A 179 20.11 -7.50 -0.42
N VAL A 180 19.76 -8.48 -1.25
CA VAL A 180 20.68 -9.49 -1.78
C VAL A 180 21.11 -9.22 -3.24
N ASN A 181 22.28 -9.75 -3.62
CA ASN A 181 22.70 -9.84 -5.03
C ASN A 181 22.03 -11.04 -5.74
N HIS A 182 22.22 -11.18 -7.06
CA HIS A 182 21.51 -12.21 -7.85
C HIS A 182 21.82 -13.68 -7.48
N PHE A 183 22.77 -13.93 -6.58
CA PHE A 183 23.10 -15.25 -6.04
C PHE A 183 22.56 -15.49 -4.61
N GLY A 184 21.79 -14.55 -4.05
CA GLY A 184 21.21 -14.60 -2.70
C GLY A 184 22.10 -13.99 -1.59
N CYS A 185 23.17 -13.26 -1.90
CA CYS A 185 24.16 -12.87 -0.88
C CYS A 185 24.35 -11.34 -0.75
N ARG A 186 24.70 -10.86 0.46
CA ARG A 186 24.75 -9.42 0.80
C ARG A 186 26.14 -8.81 0.60
N LEU A 187 26.23 -7.47 0.66
CA LEU A 187 27.48 -6.71 0.43
C LEU A 187 28.40 -6.56 1.65
N VAL A 188 27.86 -6.58 2.87
CA VAL A 188 28.64 -6.39 4.13
C VAL A 188 29.54 -7.57 4.47
N ASP A 189 29.43 -8.66 3.73
CA ASP A 189 30.10 -9.94 3.94
C ASP A 189 31.35 -10.11 3.01
N LEU A 190 31.91 -9.01 2.47
CA LEU A 190 33.08 -8.99 1.56
C LEU A 190 34.24 -8.09 2.04
N ASP A 191 35.45 -8.56 1.78
CA ASP A 191 36.75 -7.91 2.02
C ASP A 191 37.70 -8.35 0.89
N SER A 192 38.21 -7.38 0.12
CA SER A 192 38.93 -7.61 -1.15
C SER A 192 40.46 -7.67 -1.05
N ASP A 193 41.09 -7.05 -0.03
CA ASP A 193 42.57 -7.04 0.11
C ASP A 193 43.10 -7.77 1.37
N ASN A 194 42.21 -8.04 2.33
CA ASN A 194 42.36 -8.89 3.50
C ASN A 194 43.30 -8.29 4.58
N ASP A 195 43.34 -6.96 4.71
CA ASP A 195 43.97 -6.29 5.85
C ASP A 195 43.17 -6.43 7.17
N GLY A 196 41.85 -6.63 7.07
CA GLY A 196 40.91 -6.78 8.19
C GLY A 196 39.78 -5.74 8.25
N VAL A 197 39.80 -4.73 7.37
CA VAL A 197 38.74 -3.75 7.14
C VAL A 197 37.90 -4.20 5.93
N ASN A 198 36.57 -4.04 5.96
CA ASN A 198 35.72 -4.47 4.85
C ASN A 198 35.61 -3.38 3.76
N ASP A 199 35.22 -3.81 2.54
CA ASP A 199 35.25 -2.98 1.31
C ASP A 199 34.39 -1.70 1.37
N LEU A 200 33.59 -1.50 2.42
CA LEU A 200 32.72 -0.34 2.60
C LEU A 200 33.38 0.81 3.38
N ILE A 201 34.45 0.55 4.14
CA ILE A 201 35.04 1.53 5.09
C ILE A 201 36.57 1.69 5.02
N ASP A 202 37.26 0.97 4.14
CA ASP A 202 38.69 1.18 3.88
C ASP A 202 38.97 2.48 3.07
N GLN A 203 39.95 3.27 3.53
CA GLN A 203 40.44 4.49 2.86
C GLN A 203 41.85 4.34 2.25
N CYS A 204 42.55 3.24 2.50
CA CYS A 204 43.92 2.96 2.07
C CYS A 204 44.05 1.66 1.23
N PRO A 205 43.22 1.44 0.18
CA PRO A 205 43.13 0.16 -0.53
C PRO A 205 44.42 -0.30 -1.18
N GLY A 206 44.77 -1.57 -0.93
CA GLY A 206 46.03 -2.18 -1.31
C GLY A 206 47.09 -2.13 -0.21
N THR A 207 46.68 -2.04 1.06
CA THR A 207 47.60 -2.10 2.20
C THR A 207 48.31 -3.46 2.23
N THR A 208 49.58 -3.47 2.64
CA THR A 208 50.39 -4.70 2.59
C THR A 208 49.96 -5.69 3.68
N LEU A 209 49.26 -6.76 3.30
CA LEU A 209 48.84 -7.89 4.14
C LEU A 209 49.73 -8.15 5.37
N ASN A 210 49.15 -8.01 6.57
CA ASN A 210 49.80 -8.00 7.91
C ASN A 210 50.54 -6.69 8.31
N ALA A 211 50.28 -5.56 7.65
CA ALA A 211 50.57 -4.25 8.24
C ALA A 211 49.68 -4.02 9.47
N THR A 212 50.10 -3.16 10.39
CA THR A 212 49.22 -2.61 11.42
C THR A 212 48.56 -1.36 10.86
N VAL A 213 47.23 -1.40 10.75
CA VAL A 213 46.39 -0.32 10.26
C VAL A 213 45.61 0.35 11.39
N ASP A 214 45.22 1.60 11.16
CA ASP A 214 44.18 2.28 11.91
C ASP A 214 42.77 1.87 11.42
N GLU A 215 41.74 2.49 12.00
CA GLU A 215 40.33 2.20 11.71
C GLU A 215 39.86 2.53 10.28
N ASN A 216 40.75 3.08 9.44
CA ASN A 216 40.51 3.44 8.04
C ASN A 216 41.45 2.70 7.07
N GLY A 217 42.16 1.65 7.50
CA GLY A 217 43.08 0.86 6.66
C GLY A 217 44.49 1.44 6.49
N CYS A 218 44.82 2.55 7.17
CA CYS A 218 46.04 3.32 6.93
C CYS A 218 47.14 3.09 7.99
N SER A 219 48.42 3.29 7.64
CA SER A 219 49.56 3.02 8.53
C SER A 219 50.54 4.20 8.64
N ASP A 220 51.25 4.30 9.77
CA ASP A 220 51.97 5.51 10.22
C ASP A 220 53.08 6.00 9.28
N TYR A 221 53.71 5.10 8.52
CA TYR A 221 54.77 5.47 7.56
C TYR A 221 54.24 6.21 6.31
N GLN A 222 52.93 6.47 6.26
CA GLN A 222 52.23 7.15 5.17
C GLN A 222 51.71 8.54 5.60
N LYS A 223 52.16 9.07 6.75
CA LYS A 223 51.68 10.32 7.38
C LYS A 223 52.82 11.34 7.59
N ASP A 224 52.45 12.61 7.49
CA ASP A 224 53.28 13.83 7.59
C ASP A 224 52.30 14.98 7.90
N THR A 225 52.27 15.45 9.15
CA THR A 225 51.11 16.15 9.73
C THR A 225 51.19 17.68 9.64
N ASP A 226 52.37 18.30 9.81
CA ASP A 226 52.53 19.75 9.65
C ASP A 226 53.23 20.16 8.33
N GLY A 227 53.94 19.22 7.70
CA GLY A 227 54.58 19.41 6.40
C GLY A 227 55.69 20.47 6.37
N ASP A 228 56.40 20.69 7.48
CA ASP A 228 57.62 21.53 7.48
C ASP A 228 58.72 20.94 6.58
N GLY A 229 58.73 19.61 6.44
CA GLY A 229 59.74 18.81 5.75
C GLY A 229 60.20 17.56 6.51
N VAL A 230 59.78 17.37 7.77
CA VAL A 230 60.07 16.21 8.62
C VAL A 230 58.80 15.39 8.88
N ASN A 231 58.91 14.06 8.79
CA ASN A 231 57.77 13.16 9.01
C ASN A 231 57.47 12.96 10.51
N ASP A 232 56.24 12.57 10.84
CA ASP A 232 55.68 12.47 12.20
C ASP A 232 56.50 11.61 13.18
N ALA A 233 57.38 10.73 12.69
CA ALA A 233 58.24 9.90 13.53
C ALA A 233 59.57 10.58 13.95
N GLU A 234 59.91 11.77 13.43
CA GLU A 234 61.25 12.37 13.57
C GLU A 234 61.29 13.84 14.03
N ASP A 235 60.17 14.57 14.18
CA ASP A 235 60.16 15.99 14.56
C ASP A 235 60.01 16.30 16.07
N ILE A 236 60.38 17.52 16.48
CA ILE A 236 60.30 18.09 17.83
C ILE A 236 59.49 19.39 17.87
N CYS A 237 59.58 20.27 16.86
CA CYS A 237 58.82 21.53 16.79
C CYS A 237 57.57 21.38 15.89
N ALA A 238 56.79 20.31 16.13
CA ALA A 238 55.77 19.66 15.28
C ALA A 238 54.51 20.47 14.90
N ASN A 239 54.61 21.79 14.84
CA ASN A 239 53.61 22.73 14.33
C ASN A 239 54.31 23.98 13.74
N THR A 240 55.44 23.83 13.03
CA THR A 240 56.22 25.00 12.57
C THR A 240 55.82 25.47 11.18
N SER A 241 55.63 26.78 11.07
CA SER A 241 54.76 27.37 10.06
C SER A 241 55.24 28.78 9.67
N PRO A 242 55.05 29.23 8.41
CA PRO A 242 54.46 28.50 7.28
C PRO A 242 55.36 27.37 6.75
N MET A 243 54.74 26.34 6.16
CA MET A 243 55.42 25.24 5.46
C MET A 243 56.58 25.75 4.59
N GLY A 244 57.79 25.22 4.81
CA GLY A 244 59.01 25.63 4.10
C GLY A 244 59.62 26.96 4.55
N ILE A 245 59.28 27.48 5.75
CA ILE A 245 60.08 28.51 6.43
C ILE A 245 61.48 27.97 6.79
N GLY A 246 62.43 28.87 7.05
CA GLY A 246 63.80 28.52 7.43
C GLY A 246 63.90 28.01 8.87
N VAL A 247 63.53 26.76 9.10
CA VAL A 247 63.64 26.03 10.37
C VAL A 247 65.08 25.57 10.66
N ASP A 248 65.38 25.25 11.93
CA ASP A 248 66.59 24.56 12.35
C ASP A 248 66.46 23.02 12.28
N SER A 249 67.48 22.28 12.75
CA SER A 249 67.48 20.80 12.68
C SER A 249 66.54 20.10 13.67
N TYR A 250 65.68 20.85 14.35
CA TYR A 250 64.63 20.37 15.25
C TYR A 250 63.28 21.05 14.96
N GLY A 251 63.18 21.77 13.83
CA GLY A 251 61.96 22.42 13.35
C GLY A 251 61.73 23.87 13.80
N CYS A 252 62.61 24.53 14.58
CA CYS A 252 62.28 25.84 15.19
C CYS A 252 62.89 27.09 14.50
N ALA A 253 62.37 28.30 14.80
CA ALA A 253 62.57 29.53 13.99
C ALA A 253 62.71 30.86 14.78
N ASP A 254 63.02 31.98 14.10
CA ASP A 254 63.61 33.18 14.73
C ASP A 254 62.66 34.06 15.59
N TYR A 255 61.34 33.95 15.41
CA TYR A 255 60.29 34.82 16.01
C TYR A 255 59.95 34.50 17.48
N GLN A 256 60.96 34.18 18.30
CA GLN A 256 60.81 33.45 19.56
C GLN A 256 61.69 34.01 20.72
N LYS A 257 61.76 35.35 20.94
CA LYS A 257 62.69 36.02 21.92
C LYS A 257 62.20 37.41 22.43
N ASP A 258 62.28 37.70 23.75
CA ASP A 258 61.74 38.93 24.42
C ASP A 258 62.77 39.66 25.35
N THR A 259 62.49 40.91 25.81
CA THR A 259 63.49 41.81 26.45
C THR A 259 63.14 42.49 27.80
N ASP A 260 61.97 43.10 28.03
CA ASP A 260 61.62 43.62 29.38
C ASP A 260 60.97 42.58 30.30
N ASP A 261 61.10 41.30 29.91
CA ASP A 261 60.57 40.10 30.56
C ASP A 261 59.02 40.14 30.69
N ASP A 262 58.36 40.86 29.77
CA ASP A 262 56.89 40.97 29.66
C ASP A 262 56.26 39.91 28.73
N ALA A 263 57.12 39.12 28.06
CA ALA A 263 56.87 38.09 27.06
C ALA A 263 56.66 38.56 25.60
N ILE A 264 56.91 39.83 25.28
CA ILE A 264 56.74 40.41 23.93
C ILE A 264 58.07 40.70 23.25
N THR A 265 58.19 40.25 21.99
CA THR A 265 59.45 40.29 21.26
C THR A 265 59.84 41.72 20.89
N ASP A 266 61.13 42.09 21.04
CA ASP A 266 61.65 43.47 20.91
C ASP A 266 61.21 44.21 19.63
N ASP A 267 60.88 43.46 18.58
CA ASP A 267 60.53 43.94 17.25
C ASP A 267 59.06 44.40 17.10
N VAL A 268 58.21 44.23 18.13
CA VAL A 268 56.79 44.61 18.09
C VAL A 268 56.27 45.52 19.23
N ASP A 269 57.02 45.73 20.32
CA ASP A 269 56.61 46.62 21.43
C ASP A 269 56.34 48.10 20.98
N SER A 270 55.28 48.71 21.54
CA SER A 270 54.91 50.13 21.40
C SER A 270 54.59 50.86 22.73
N CYS A 271 54.66 50.18 23.88
CA CYS A 271 54.38 50.69 25.22
C CYS A 271 55.52 50.30 26.21
N PRO A 272 56.77 50.76 26.00
CA PRO A 272 58.03 50.25 26.61
C PRO A 272 58.22 50.51 28.13
N ASN A 273 57.14 50.64 28.92
CA ASN A 273 57.15 50.92 30.36
C ASN A 273 55.87 50.37 31.06
N THR A 274 55.47 49.12 30.81
CA THR A 274 54.28 48.57 31.50
C THR A 274 54.47 48.43 33.02
N ASP A 275 53.38 48.63 33.77
CA ASP A 275 53.32 48.40 35.21
C ASP A 275 53.62 46.92 35.53
N THR A 276 54.73 46.64 36.22
CA THR A 276 55.33 45.29 36.44
C THR A 276 54.53 44.30 37.31
N ASN A 277 53.20 44.47 37.40
CA ASN A 277 52.26 43.50 37.95
C ASN A 277 51.04 43.28 37.02
N TRP A 278 51.10 43.79 35.80
CA TRP A 278 50.08 43.66 34.75
C TRP A 278 50.71 43.00 33.53
N SER A 279 49.96 42.13 32.86
CA SER A 279 50.32 41.57 31.55
C SER A 279 50.09 42.59 30.45
N VAL A 280 50.91 42.50 29.40
CA VAL A 280 50.84 43.35 28.22
C VAL A 280 50.02 42.71 27.08
N ASN A 281 49.63 43.54 26.11
CA ASN A 281 49.28 43.08 24.77
C ASN A 281 50.54 42.92 23.89
N ILE A 282 50.36 42.46 22.65
CA ILE A 282 51.45 42.24 21.65
C ILE A 282 52.27 43.49 21.27
N VAL A 283 51.90 44.67 21.79
CA VAL A 283 52.65 45.91 21.63
C VAL A 283 53.01 46.55 22.98
N GLY A 284 53.22 45.72 24.02
CA GLY A 284 53.73 46.10 25.33
C GLY A 284 52.77 46.88 26.25
N CYS A 285 51.50 47.06 25.87
CA CYS A 285 50.57 47.94 26.60
C CYS A 285 49.71 47.17 27.62
N ALA A 286 49.61 47.67 28.85
CA ALA A 286 48.70 47.15 29.88
C ALA A 286 47.24 47.62 29.69
N GLU A 287 46.27 46.73 29.94
CA GLU A 287 44.84 46.93 29.69
C GLU A 287 44.22 48.17 30.38
N ASN A 288 44.70 48.51 31.58
CA ASN A 288 44.24 49.66 32.36
C ASN A 288 44.61 51.03 31.74
N GLN A 289 45.38 51.04 30.66
CA GLN A 289 45.84 52.23 29.93
C GLN A 289 45.20 52.36 28.54
N ILE A 290 44.34 51.42 28.13
CA ILE A 290 43.75 51.33 26.79
C ILE A 290 42.24 51.60 26.84
N ASP A 291 41.77 52.30 25.81
CA ASP A 291 40.38 52.53 25.43
C ASP A 291 40.36 52.25 23.91
N SER A 292 39.81 51.09 23.53
CA SER A 292 39.98 50.50 22.19
C SER A 292 39.06 51.11 21.12
N ASP A 293 37.81 51.40 21.48
CA ASP A 293 36.71 51.74 20.56
C ASP A 293 36.19 53.18 20.72
N TRP A 294 36.54 53.82 21.84
CA TRP A 294 36.19 55.19 22.23
C TRP A 294 34.70 55.36 22.56
N ASP A 295 34.06 54.32 23.10
CA ASP A 295 32.71 54.39 23.66
C ASP A 295 32.65 55.25 24.96
N GLY A 296 33.75 55.24 25.73
CA GLY A 296 33.92 55.95 27.00
C GLY A 296 34.31 55.07 28.20
N VAL A 297 34.49 53.75 28.03
CA VAL A 297 34.87 52.79 29.07
C VAL A 297 36.26 52.22 28.78
N MET A 298 37.20 52.42 29.70
CA MET A 298 38.58 51.88 29.58
C MET A 298 38.56 50.35 29.65
N ASN A 299 39.25 49.64 28.74
CA ASN A 299 39.20 48.18 28.52
C ASN A 299 39.07 47.32 29.79
N HIS A 300 39.85 47.59 30.84
CA HIS A 300 39.79 46.86 32.13
C HIS A 300 38.46 46.93 32.92
N LEU A 301 37.47 47.71 32.46
CA LEU A 301 36.12 47.86 33.00
C LEU A 301 35.03 47.67 31.93
N ASP A 302 35.44 47.46 30.69
CA ASP A 302 34.57 47.31 29.54
C ASP A 302 34.36 45.82 29.25
N SER A 303 33.12 45.45 28.95
CA SER A 303 32.74 44.09 28.56
C SER A 303 32.53 43.94 27.06
N CYS A 304 32.57 45.05 26.30
CA CYS A 304 32.18 45.12 24.89
C CYS A 304 33.16 45.97 24.03
N PRO A 305 34.48 45.65 23.98
CA PRO A 305 35.57 46.54 23.51
C PRO A 305 35.69 46.79 21.99
N ASN A 306 34.57 46.79 21.28
CA ASN A 306 34.45 47.12 19.85
C ASN A 306 33.08 47.78 19.53
N THR A 307 32.53 48.57 20.45
CA THR A 307 31.23 49.23 20.31
C THR A 307 31.24 50.32 19.22
N GLU A 308 30.15 50.46 18.46
CA GLU A 308 30.08 51.51 17.43
C GLU A 308 30.10 52.92 18.06
N SER A 309 31.22 53.63 17.86
CA SER A 309 31.47 54.97 18.39
C SER A 309 30.33 55.96 18.09
N GLY A 310 29.51 56.24 19.10
CA GLY A 310 28.38 57.18 19.05
C GLY A 310 26.99 56.54 19.26
N VAL A 311 26.92 55.23 19.50
CA VAL A 311 25.73 54.54 20.02
C VAL A 311 25.60 54.76 21.55
N ASP A 312 24.37 54.71 22.09
CA ASP A 312 24.15 54.77 23.53
C ASP A 312 24.51 53.42 24.19
N VAL A 313 25.44 53.44 25.15
CA VAL A 313 26.00 52.25 25.82
C VAL A 313 25.53 52.10 27.27
N ASN A 314 25.64 50.89 27.82
CA ASN A 314 25.33 50.58 29.21
C ASN A 314 26.52 50.88 30.17
N GLN A 315 26.48 50.42 31.42
CA GLN A 315 27.54 50.70 32.42
C GLN A 315 28.81 49.83 32.27
N THR A 316 28.84 48.92 31.30
CA THR A 316 29.96 48.01 30.97
C THR A 316 30.26 48.04 29.47
N GLY A 317 30.03 49.20 28.83
CA GLY A 317 30.31 49.50 27.43
C GLY A 317 29.37 48.91 26.37
N CYS A 318 28.49 47.98 26.74
CA CYS A 318 27.68 47.26 25.75
C CYS A 318 26.48 48.09 25.26
N SER A 319 26.32 48.18 23.93
CA SER A 319 25.07 48.59 23.27
C SER A 319 24.09 47.41 23.15
N LEU A 320 22.82 47.69 22.80
CA LEU A 320 21.78 46.64 22.62
C LEU A 320 22.12 45.61 21.53
N SER A 321 22.98 45.93 20.57
CA SER A 321 23.46 44.99 19.54
C SER A 321 24.66 44.14 19.97
N GLN A 322 25.09 44.25 21.24
CA GLN A 322 26.17 43.45 21.84
C GLN A 322 25.72 42.76 23.15
N ILE A 323 24.43 42.88 23.50
CA ILE A 323 23.82 42.17 24.61
C ILE A 323 23.01 41.02 24.03
N ASP A 324 23.24 39.84 24.58
CA ASP A 324 22.59 38.56 24.28
C ASP A 324 22.23 38.01 25.66
N SER A 325 20.93 38.05 26.00
CA SER A 325 20.45 37.91 27.38
C SER A 325 20.30 36.46 27.87
N ASP A 326 20.09 35.50 26.96
CA ASP A 326 19.99 34.05 27.27
C ASP A 326 21.20 33.24 26.77
N SER A 327 22.09 33.87 26.01
CA SER A 327 23.36 33.36 25.48
C SER A 327 23.17 32.30 24.37
N ASP A 328 22.27 32.58 23.42
CA ASP A 328 22.03 31.73 22.25
C ASP A 328 22.88 32.09 21.00
N GLY A 329 23.45 33.30 20.95
CA GLY A 329 24.23 33.83 19.83
C GLY A 329 23.58 34.98 19.05
N VAL A 330 22.33 35.33 19.34
CA VAL A 330 21.56 36.44 18.75
C VAL A 330 21.39 37.54 19.80
N ASN A 331 21.38 38.81 19.38
CA ASN A 331 21.37 39.94 20.29
C ASN A 331 19.96 40.50 20.53
N ASP A 332 19.71 41.01 21.74
CA ASP A 332 18.48 41.61 22.29
C ASP A 332 17.75 42.61 21.34
N LEU A 333 18.44 43.15 20.32
CA LEU A 333 17.90 44.10 19.35
C LEU A 333 17.16 43.44 18.18
N ILE A 334 17.50 42.19 17.84
CA ILE A 334 16.95 41.44 16.68
C ILE A 334 16.37 40.08 17.07
N ASP A 335 16.71 39.58 18.25
CA ASP A 335 16.10 38.40 18.86
C ASP A 335 14.57 38.55 19.03
N GLN A 336 13.84 37.46 18.76
CA GLN A 336 12.39 37.32 18.88
C GLN A 336 11.97 36.31 19.97
N CYS A 337 12.94 35.61 20.57
CA CYS A 337 12.78 34.43 21.42
C CYS A 337 13.60 34.49 22.75
N PRO A 338 13.54 35.60 23.56
CA PRO A 338 14.48 35.98 24.65
C PRO A 338 14.47 35.13 25.95
N ASP A 339 14.13 33.84 25.85
CA ASP A 339 14.21 32.84 26.92
C ASP A 339 14.70 31.48 26.34
N THR A 340 15.52 31.51 25.27
CA THR A 340 15.99 30.32 24.54
C THR A 340 16.86 29.41 25.41
N PRO A 341 16.66 28.07 25.39
CA PRO A 341 17.47 27.15 26.19
C PRO A 341 18.95 27.14 25.78
N THR A 342 19.81 27.67 26.66
CA THR A 342 21.25 27.83 26.44
C THR A 342 21.93 26.55 25.95
N GLY A 343 22.60 26.62 24.80
CA GLY A 343 23.29 25.50 24.16
C GLY A 343 22.45 24.70 23.14
N THR A 344 21.26 25.19 22.79
CA THR A 344 20.57 24.79 21.55
C THR A 344 21.16 25.51 20.33
N THR A 345 20.71 25.14 19.13
CA THR A 345 21.02 25.85 17.88
C THR A 345 19.80 26.65 17.43
N VAL A 346 20.01 27.91 17.03
CA VAL A 346 18.95 28.88 16.70
C VAL A 346 19.01 29.37 15.26
N ASP A 347 17.92 29.99 14.81
CA ASP A 347 17.81 30.66 13.51
C ASP A 347 18.40 32.09 13.52
N GLU A 348 18.19 32.87 12.45
CA GLU A 348 18.59 34.30 12.38
C GLU A 348 17.79 35.22 13.34
N SER A 349 16.80 34.67 14.07
CA SER A 349 15.86 35.38 14.96
C SER A 349 16.01 35.03 16.45
N GLY A 350 16.98 34.20 16.83
CA GLY A 350 17.16 33.72 18.22
C GLY A 350 16.20 32.59 18.61
N CYS A 351 15.50 31.98 17.66
CA CYS A 351 14.52 30.94 17.94
C CYS A 351 15.13 29.55 17.69
N ALA A 352 15.23 28.73 18.74
CA ALA A 352 15.50 27.30 18.61
C ALA A 352 14.28 26.55 18.06
N LEU A 353 14.50 25.39 17.43
CA LEU A 353 13.43 24.52 16.90
C LEU A 353 12.38 24.11 17.96
N SER A 354 12.71 24.17 19.26
CA SER A 354 11.76 23.93 20.37
C SER A 354 10.80 25.09 20.68
N GLN A 355 10.98 26.24 20.02
CA GLN A 355 10.18 27.46 20.16
C GLN A 355 9.50 27.87 18.85
N LEU A 356 9.88 27.24 17.73
CA LEU A 356 9.24 27.38 16.43
C LEU A 356 8.10 26.36 16.28
N ASP A 357 7.10 26.75 15.50
CA ASP A 357 5.88 26.02 15.13
C ASP A 357 5.56 26.55 13.72
N SER A 358 6.23 25.97 12.72
CA SER A 358 6.40 26.58 11.39
C SER A 358 5.13 26.57 10.51
N ASP A 359 4.19 25.66 10.74
CA ASP A 359 2.92 25.54 10.02
C ASP A 359 1.66 25.87 10.85
N PHE A 360 1.85 26.04 12.18
CA PHE A 360 0.86 26.35 13.20
C PHE A 360 -0.09 25.19 13.57
N ASP A 361 0.36 23.94 13.46
CA ASP A 361 -0.41 22.77 13.92
C ASP A 361 -0.44 22.58 15.46
N GLY A 362 0.52 23.18 16.17
CA GLY A 362 0.66 23.16 17.63
C GLY A 362 1.69 22.16 18.19
N VAL A 363 2.42 21.46 17.32
CA VAL A 363 3.70 20.78 17.59
C VAL A 363 4.84 21.78 17.30
N ASN A 364 6.09 21.44 17.64
CA ASN A 364 7.24 22.33 17.44
C ASN A 364 8.29 21.64 16.57
N ASP A 365 8.98 22.43 15.75
CA ASP A 365 9.94 22.01 14.70
C ASP A 365 11.08 21.06 15.19
N LEU A 366 11.26 20.89 16.49
CA LEU A 366 12.21 19.93 17.08
C LEU A 366 11.67 18.48 17.17
N ILE A 367 10.34 18.31 17.22
CA ILE A 367 9.66 17.02 17.38
C ILE A 367 8.51 16.77 16.39
N ASP A 368 8.20 17.77 15.56
CA ASP A 368 7.42 17.59 14.33
C ASP A 368 8.20 16.71 13.32
N ILE A 369 7.45 15.90 12.57
CA ILE A 369 7.93 14.98 11.52
C ILE A 369 7.35 15.38 10.14
N CYS A 370 6.46 16.37 10.10
CA CYS A 370 5.50 16.60 9.03
C CYS A 370 5.29 18.10 8.72
N ASP A 371 6.39 18.83 8.45
CA ASP A 371 6.61 20.29 8.29
C ASP A 371 5.54 21.20 7.62
N LEU A 372 4.45 20.64 7.07
CA LEU A 372 3.37 21.30 6.32
C LEU A 372 2.01 20.62 6.53
N THR A 373 1.57 20.45 7.78
CA THR A 373 0.24 19.93 8.15
C THR A 373 -0.91 20.79 7.60
N PRO A 374 -1.92 20.17 6.94
CA PRO A 374 -3.10 20.90 6.46
C PRO A 374 -3.88 21.57 7.60
N ASN A 375 -4.02 22.89 7.53
CA ASN A 375 -4.70 23.74 8.54
C ASN A 375 -6.19 23.38 8.79
N ASP A 376 -6.83 22.58 7.94
CA ASP A 376 -8.21 22.07 8.12
C ASP A 376 -8.26 20.67 8.81
N GLU A 377 -7.11 20.06 9.09
CA GLU A 377 -6.97 18.75 9.75
C GLU A 377 -6.35 18.88 11.16
N ILE A 378 -6.30 17.78 11.92
CA ILE A 378 -5.77 17.76 13.30
C ILE A 378 -4.56 16.85 13.35
N ALA A 379 -3.41 17.41 13.73
CA ALA A 379 -2.16 16.70 13.94
C ALA A 379 -2.22 15.64 15.06
N ASN A 380 -1.31 14.68 15.00
CA ASN A 380 -1.02 13.78 16.11
C ASN A 380 0.00 14.41 17.09
N LEU A 381 0.66 13.62 17.93
CA LEU A 381 1.70 14.11 18.87
C LEU A 381 3.10 14.26 18.23
N GLU A 382 3.19 14.04 16.93
CA GLU A 382 4.41 14.01 16.10
C GLU A 382 4.26 14.97 14.90
N GLY A 383 3.28 15.89 14.96
CA GLY A 383 3.00 16.93 13.96
C GLY A 383 2.35 16.43 12.66
N CYS A 384 1.91 15.17 12.59
CA CYS A 384 1.38 14.59 11.36
C CYS A 384 -0.15 14.44 11.37
N SER A 385 -0.84 15.04 10.40
CA SER A 385 -2.28 14.89 10.18
C SER A 385 -2.68 13.47 9.69
N PRO A 386 -3.99 13.14 9.61
CA PRO A 386 -4.44 11.89 9.02
C PRO A 386 -4.16 11.77 7.51
N SER A 387 -4.04 12.87 6.75
CA SER A 387 -3.71 12.78 5.32
C SER A 387 -2.21 12.63 5.04
N GLN A 388 -1.34 12.89 6.02
CA GLN A 388 0.10 12.65 5.94
C GLN A 388 0.54 11.29 6.49
N ARG A 389 -0.26 10.64 7.35
CA ARG A 389 0.06 9.35 7.97
C ARG A 389 -0.55 8.17 7.22
N ASP A 390 0.20 7.07 7.16
CA ASP A 390 -0.23 5.72 6.78
C ASP A 390 0.16 4.81 7.97
N SER A 391 -0.79 4.61 8.89
CA SER A 391 -0.49 4.04 10.21
C SER A 391 -0.33 2.51 10.25
N ASP A 392 -0.52 1.80 9.14
CA ASP A 392 -0.21 0.36 9.02
C ASP A 392 0.63 -0.04 7.78
N ASN A 393 0.97 0.93 6.94
CA ASN A 393 1.90 0.86 5.81
C ASN A 393 1.35 -0.01 4.66
N ASP A 394 0.14 0.31 4.21
CA ASP A 394 -0.48 -0.32 3.03
C ASP A 394 -0.50 0.53 1.75
N GLY A 395 -0.11 1.81 1.86
CA GLY A 395 -0.10 2.77 0.78
C GLY A 395 -1.28 3.74 0.82
N ARG A 396 -2.23 3.58 1.76
CA ARG A 396 -3.36 4.48 1.97
C ARG A 396 -3.15 5.33 3.23
N ASN A 397 -3.54 6.60 3.18
CA ASN A 397 -3.44 7.49 4.35
C ASN A 397 -4.67 7.36 5.28
N ASP A 398 -4.45 7.58 6.58
CA ASP A 398 -5.47 7.50 7.64
C ASP A 398 -6.74 8.33 7.33
N ALA A 399 -6.61 9.42 6.57
CA ALA A 399 -7.72 10.30 6.18
C ALA A 399 -8.69 9.66 5.17
N LEU A 400 -8.18 8.80 4.29
CA LEU A 400 -8.99 8.14 3.25
C LEU A 400 -9.36 6.71 3.64
N ASP A 401 -8.54 6.07 4.47
CA ASP A 401 -8.66 4.67 4.87
C ASP A 401 -9.90 4.34 5.74
N ASP A 402 -10.57 3.23 5.41
CA ASP A 402 -11.71 2.66 6.14
C ASP A 402 -11.29 1.75 7.32
N CYS A 403 -10.02 1.36 7.42
CA CYS A 403 -9.42 0.49 8.43
C CYS A 403 -7.97 0.92 8.89
N PRO A 404 -7.67 2.19 9.27
CA PRO A 404 -6.30 2.78 9.45
C PRO A 404 -5.25 2.12 10.37
N PHE A 405 -5.48 0.92 10.90
CA PHE A 405 -4.57 0.21 11.80
C PHE A 405 -4.54 -1.31 11.48
N SER A 406 -4.88 -1.72 10.27
CA SER A 406 -5.04 -3.11 9.83
C SER A 406 -4.97 -3.28 8.30
N PHE A 407 -3.77 -3.14 7.73
CA PHE A 407 -3.37 -3.34 6.32
C PHE A 407 -4.37 -4.12 5.46
N GLY A 408 -4.77 -3.54 4.32
CA GLY A 408 -5.56 -4.25 3.34
C GLY A 408 -5.69 -3.60 1.97
N SER A 409 -5.47 -4.39 0.93
CA SER A 409 -5.45 -3.91 -0.46
C SER A 409 -6.81 -3.51 -1.04
N ILE A 410 -7.86 -3.38 -0.22
CA ILE A 410 -9.22 -2.99 -0.60
C ILE A 410 -9.68 -1.82 0.28
N ARG A 411 -9.44 -0.58 -0.18
CA ARG A 411 -9.73 0.67 0.56
C ARG A 411 -9.09 0.73 1.95
N GLY A 412 -7.94 0.07 2.10
CA GLY A 412 -7.19 -0.06 3.36
C GLY A 412 -7.69 -1.17 4.29
N CYS A 413 -8.78 -1.85 3.94
CA CYS A 413 -9.35 -2.94 4.75
C CYS A 413 -8.91 -4.34 4.25
N PRO A 414 -8.61 -5.30 5.16
CA PRO A 414 -8.05 -6.60 4.78
C PRO A 414 -8.98 -7.42 3.87
N SER A 415 -8.43 -7.95 2.78
CA SER A 415 -9.13 -8.93 1.96
C SER A 415 -9.35 -10.25 2.73
N MET A 416 -10.59 -10.72 2.79
CA MET A 416 -11.05 -11.87 3.61
C MET A 416 -11.86 -12.86 2.77
N SER A 417 -11.69 -14.18 2.99
CA SER A 417 -12.42 -15.22 2.22
C SER A 417 -13.07 -16.32 3.08
N ILE A 418 -14.14 -16.94 2.53
CA ILE A 418 -14.82 -18.11 3.10
C ILE A 418 -14.93 -19.24 2.06
N GLY A 419 -14.06 -20.24 2.19
CA GLY A 419 -14.18 -21.52 1.48
C GLY A 419 -15.15 -22.46 2.20
N ILE A 420 -16.01 -23.17 1.45
CA ILE A 420 -16.84 -24.27 1.99
C ILE A 420 -16.84 -25.45 1.01
N GLU A 421 -16.58 -26.65 1.54
CA GLU A 421 -16.67 -27.94 0.86
C GLU A 421 -17.74 -28.79 1.58
N VAL A 422 -18.78 -29.26 0.88
CA VAL A 422 -19.79 -30.15 1.50
C VAL A 422 -19.27 -31.59 1.49
N ILE A 423 -18.91 -32.09 2.67
CA ILE A 423 -18.34 -33.42 2.90
C ILE A 423 -19.43 -34.50 2.87
N HIS A 424 -20.61 -34.20 3.43
CA HIS A 424 -21.74 -35.13 3.53
C HIS A 424 -23.08 -34.39 3.44
N TRP A 425 -23.93 -34.86 2.54
CA TRP A 425 -25.31 -34.39 2.37
C TRP A 425 -26.27 -35.34 3.10
N PRO A 426 -27.31 -34.84 3.81
CA PRO A 426 -28.22 -35.68 4.58
C PRO A 426 -29.15 -36.48 3.66
N ASN A 427 -29.28 -37.79 3.91
CA ASN A 427 -30.01 -38.75 3.07
C ASN A 427 -31.32 -39.23 3.69
N SER A 428 -31.57 -38.93 4.97
CA SER A 428 -32.79 -39.25 5.70
C SER A 428 -33.06 -38.20 6.79
N HIS A 429 -34.25 -38.23 7.41
CA HIS A 429 -34.71 -37.28 8.44
C HIS A 429 -33.86 -37.21 9.71
N ASP A 430 -32.90 -38.13 9.86
CA ASP A 430 -32.09 -38.43 11.03
C ASP A 430 -30.57 -38.48 10.69
N ASP A 431 -30.20 -38.14 9.46
CA ASP A 431 -28.82 -38.07 8.97
C ASP A 431 -28.30 -36.63 9.14
N SER A 432 -27.16 -36.43 9.82
CA SER A 432 -26.54 -35.09 9.95
C SER A 432 -25.95 -34.62 8.63
N ALA A 433 -25.78 -33.30 8.43
CA ALA A 433 -24.95 -32.78 7.33
C ALA A 433 -23.53 -32.46 7.84
N ILE A 434 -22.52 -32.53 6.96
CA ILE A 434 -21.13 -32.17 7.32
C ILE A 434 -20.54 -31.29 6.22
N ILE A 435 -20.01 -30.14 6.62
CA ILE A 435 -19.22 -29.25 5.76
C ILE A 435 -17.81 -29.06 6.32
N ARG A 436 -16.84 -28.83 5.43
CA ARG A 436 -15.55 -28.25 5.78
C ARG A 436 -15.59 -26.77 5.46
N VAL A 437 -15.07 -25.96 6.36
CA VAL A 437 -14.97 -24.51 6.26
C VAL A 437 -13.49 -24.13 6.24
N ASN A 438 -13.13 -23.16 5.41
CA ASN A 438 -11.83 -22.49 5.42
C ASN A 438 -12.02 -20.98 5.50
N PHE A 439 -11.27 -20.31 6.37
CA PHE A 439 -11.19 -18.85 6.45
C PHE A 439 -9.75 -18.39 6.20
N SER A 440 -9.56 -17.38 5.36
CA SER A 440 -8.25 -16.77 5.05
C SER A 440 -8.28 -15.24 5.12
N CYS A 441 -7.13 -14.60 5.36
CA CYS A 441 -7.00 -13.14 5.36
C CYS A 441 -5.61 -12.66 4.90
N GLU A 442 -5.59 -11.57 4.14
CA GLU A 442 -4.45 -11.02 3.38
C GLU A 442 -3.12 -10.86 4.15
N LYS A 443 -3.14 -10.27 5.36
CA LYS A 443 -1.96 -10.19 6.24
C LYS A 443 -2.30 -10.56 7.70
N ASN A 444 -2.58 -11.83 7.96
CA ASN A 444 -2.79 -12.37 9.32
C ASN A 444 -3.86 -11.62 10.16
N CYS A 445 -4.83 -10.96 9.52
CA CYS A 445 -5.79 -10.13 10.24
C CYS A 445 -6.61 -10.95 11.26
N ILE A 446 -6.91 -10.33 12.40
CA ILE A 446 -7.73 -10.94 13.45
C ILE A 446 -9.20 -10.61 13.17
N PHE A 447 -10.00 -11.62 12.86
CA PHE A 447 -11.43 -11.46 12.57
C PHE A 447 -12.31 -12.17 13.60
N ARG A 448 -13.51 -11.62 13.80
CA ARG A 448 -14.61 -12.24 14.53
C ARG A 448 -15.33 -13.20 13.57
N THR A 449 -15.59 -14.41 14.01
CA THR A 449 -16.33 -15.42 13.23
C THR A 449 -17.73 -15.62 13.80
N ILE A 450 -18.73 -15.76 12.93
CA ILE A 450 -20.12 -16.07 13.28
C ILE A 450 -20.54 -17.33 12.51
N ILE A 451 -21.03 -18.35 13.21
CA ILE A 451 -21.40 -19.66 12.65
C ILE A 451 -22.77 -20.04 13.20
N LEU A 452 -23.78 -20.23 12.33
CA LEU A 452 -25.14 -20.60 12.75
C LEU A 452 -25.75 -19.66 13.83
N SER A 453 -25.35 -18.39 13.82
CA SER A 453 -25.63 -17.34 14.84
C SER A 453 -24.85 -17.41 16.17
N GLU A 454 -23.98 -18.40 16.37
CA GLU A 454 -23.01 -18.41 17.47
C GLU A 454 -21.77 -17.58 17.13
N ASN A 455 -21.10 -17.01 18.14
CA ASN A 455 -19.97 -16.09 17.97
C ASN A 455 -18.66 -16.72 18.47
N LEU A 456 -17.59 -16.58 17.69
CA LEU A 456 -16.23 -16.97 18.04
C LEU A 456 -15.30 -15.77 17.81
N GLU A 457 -14.68 -15.29 18.88
CA GLU A 457 -13.76 -14.15 18.85
C GLU A 457 -12.33 -14.57 18.49
N ASN A 458 -11.53 -13.61 18.00
CA ASN A 458 -10.09 -13.70 17.78
C ASN A 458 -9.64 -14.97 17.02
N GLN A 459 -10.08 -15.08 15.77
CA GLN A 459 -9.58 -16.11 14.85
C GLN A 459 -8.64 -15.49 13.81
N SER A 460 -7.56 -16.20 13.51
CA SER A 460 -6.77 -16.07 12.27
C SER A 460 -7.19 -17.20 11.32
N GLU A 461 -6.41 -17.43 10.25
CA GLU A 461 -6.71 -18.47 9.25
C GLU A 461 -7.02 -19.84 9.86
N ARG A 462 -8.08 -20.50 9.37
CA ARG A 462 -8.61 -21.70 10.04
C ARG A 462 -9.40 -22.61 9.10
N VAL A 463 -8.99 -23.88 9.07
CA VAL A 463 -9.75 -25.00 8.46
C VAL A 463 -10.36 -25.88 9.56
N PHE A 464 -11.64 -26.21 9.44
CA PHE A 464 -12.32 -27.17 10.34
C PHE A 464 -13.56 -27.77 9.68
N ASP A 465 -14.00 -28.92 10.20
CA ASP A 465 -15.22 -29.59 9.78
C ASP A 465 -16.36 -29.25 10.78
N LEU A 466 -17.51 -28.81 10.27
CA LEU A 466 -18.72 -28.47 11.02
C LEU A 466 -19.81 -29.51 10.74
N THR A 467 -20.32 -30.13 11.79
CA THR A 467 -21.52 -30.98 11.74
C THR A 467 -22.77 -30.14 11.98
N ILE A 468 -23.79 -30.32 11.15
CA ILE A 468 -25.13 -29.73 11.30
C ILE A 468 -26.08 -30.86 11.69
N GLU A 469 -26.75 -30.72 12.83
CA GLU A 469 -27.71 -31.71 13.33
C GLU A 469 -28.96 -31.81 12.43
N PRO A 470 -29.73 -32.92 12.48
CA PRO A 470 -30.89 -33.10 11.61
C PRO A 470 -32.00 -32.06 11.86
N HIS A 471 -32.54 -31.51 10.77
CA HIS A 471 -33.65 -30.55 10.75
C HIS A 471 -34.86 -31.11 9.98
N GLU A 472 -36.02 -30.46 10.08
CA GLU A 472 -37.21 -30.79 9.26
C GLU A 472 -37.32 -29.83 8.08
N GLY A 473 -37.18 -30.35 6.85
CA GLY A 473 -37.33 -29.56 5.63
C GLY A 473 -36.07 -28.77 5.25
N GLU A 474 -36.24 -27.48 4.94
CA GLU A 474 -35.19 -26.60 4.43
C GLU A 474 -34.47 -25.88 5.57
N PHE A 475 -33.13 -25.87 5.55
CA PHE A 475 -32.29 -25.25 6.56
C PHE A 475 -31.13 -24.49 5.91
N GLU A 476 -30.94 -23.23 6.31
CA GLU A 476 -29.85 -22.37 5.81
C GLU A 476 -28.73 -22.27 6.86
N ALA A 477 -27.53 -22.75 6.50
CA ALA A 477 -26.33 -22.51 7.28
C ALA A 477 -25.68 -21.18 6.86
N VAL A 478 -25.62 -20.22 7.78
CA VAL A 478 -24.94 -18.93 7.57
C VAL A 478 -23.60 -18.92 8.31
N LEU A 479 -22.54 -18.53 7.60
CA LEU A 479 -21.20 -18.35 8.13
C LEU A 479 -20.68 -16.96 7.73
N ARG A 480 -20.19 -16.17 8.68
CA ARG A 480 -19.71 -14.80 8.45
C ARG A 480 -18.39 -14.56 9.20
N ILE A 481 -17.52 -13.75 8.60
CA ILE A 481 -16.33 -13.19 9.25
C ILE A 481 -16.40 -11.65 9.18
N GLU A 482 -15.99 -10.98 10.27
CA GLU A 482 -16.06 -9.52 10.44
C GLU A 482 -14.73 -8.99 10.98
N HIS A 483 -14.23 -7.90 10.40
CA HIS A 483 -13.07 -7.15 10.87
C HIS A 483 -13.29 -5.64 10.63
N LEU A 484 -13.32 -4.85 11.72
CA LEU A 484 -13.64 -3.42 11.70
C LEU A 484 -14.93 -3.11 10.91
N SER A 485 -14.83 -2.38 9.80
CA SER A 485 -15.90 -2.03 8.87
C SER A 485 -16.21 -3.14 7.86
N SER A 486 -15.25 -4.03 7.62
CA SER A 486 -15.27 -5.06 6.57
C SER A 486 -15.78 -6.42 7.05
N TRP A 487 -16.35 -7.20 6.13
CA TRP A 487 -16.88 -8.54 6.41
C TRP A 487 -17.08 -9.36 5.15
N ALA A 488 -17.16 -10.69 5.30
CA ALA A 488 -17.58 -11.62 4.26
C ALA A 488 -18.60 -12.61 4.84
N GLU A 489 -19.63 -13.01 4.08
CA GLU A 489 -20.67 -13.96 4.51
C GLU A 489 -20.95 -14.99 3.41
N LYS A 490 -21.10 -16.26 3.79
CA LYS A 490 -21.47 -17.34 2.89
C LYS A 490 -22.63 -18.16 3.47
N ARG A 491 -23.54 -18.56 2.57
CA ARG A 491 -24.78 -19.27 2.89
C ARG A 491 -24.79 -20.62 2.18
N VAL A 492 -25.26 -21.67 2.87
CA VAL A 492 -25.42 -23.02 2.28
C VAL A 492 -26.76 -23.61 2.73
N THR A 493 -27.63 -23.89 1.76
CA THR A 493 -28.94 -24.47 2.02
C THR A 493 -28.91 -26.00 1.95
N PHE A 494 -29.47 -26.64 2.97
CA PHE A 494 -29.66 -28.08 3.09
C PHE A 494 -31.15 -28.41 3.05
N TYR A 495 -31.47 -29.61 2.56
CA TYR A 495 -32.85 -30.12 2.55
C TYR A 495 -32.89 -31.52 3.17
N TRP A 496 -33.63 -31.64 4.27
CA TRP A 496 -33.89 -32.90 4.95
C TRP A 496 -35.17 -33.56 4.43
N PRO A 497 -35.13 -34.87 4.08
CA PRO A 497 -36.33 -35.64 3.79
C PRO A 497 -37.30 -35.64 4.98
N ALA A 498 -38.59 -35.50 4.71
CA ALA A 498 -39.62 -35.60 5.74
C ALA A 498 -39.59 -36.95 6.47
N ALA A 499 -39.93 -36.94 7.76
CA ALA A 499 -40.01 -38.15 8.58
C ALA A 499 -40.97 -39.19 7.95
N PRO A 500 -40.65 -40.50 8.04
CA PRO A 500 -41.57 -41.55 7.63
C PRO A 500 -42.90 -41.43 8.38
N VAL A 501 -44.02 -41.30 7.65
CA VAL A 501 -45.34 -41.30 8.28
C VAL A 501 -45.68 -42.72 8.72
N ASP A 502 -45.70 -42.95 10.03
CA ASP A 502 -46.12 -44.22 10.63
C ASP A 502 -47.62 -44.48 10.34
N VAL A 503 -47.89 -45.25 9.28
CA VAL A 503 -49.23 -45.72 8.95
C VAL A 503 -49.56 -46.93 9.84
N GLU A 504 -50.22 -46.68 10.97
CA GLU A 504 -50.81 -47.75 11.79
C GLU A 504 -51.90 -48.52 11.00
N ASP A 505 -51.53 -49.68 10.45
CA ASP A 505 -52.48 -50.59 9.79
C ASP A 505 -53.50 -51.15 10.79
N SER A 506 -54.72 -50.64 10.71
CA SER A 506 -55.89 -51.09 11.47
C SER A 506 -57.10 -51.34 10.55
N GLY A 507 -56.90 -52.09 9.47
CA GLY A 507 -57.98 -52.41 8.54
C GLY A 507 -59.17 -53.17 9.15
N THR A 508 -60.41 -52.71 8.93
CA THR A 508 -61.60 -53.59 8.93
C THR A 508 -62.76 -53.06 8.07
N GLN A 509 -63.66 -54.00 7.74
CA GLN A 509 -64.68 -54.02 6.70
C GLN A 509 -66.01 -53.23 6.92
N ILE A 510 -66.69 -52.97 5.79
CA ILE A 510 -68.16 -53.08 5.52
C ILE A 510 -69.13 -51.90 5.85
N ASP A 511 -69.58 -51.27 4.76
CA ASP A 511 -70.95 -50.99 4.26
C ASP A 511 -72.05 -50.17 4.98
N GLU A 512 -72.87 -49.53 4.11
CA GLU A 512 -74.26 -49.04 4.19
C GLU A 512 -74.68 -47.76 4.98
N ASN A 513 -75.22 -46.79 4.20
CA ASN A 513 -76.40 -45.93 4.41
C ASN A 513 -76.64 -45.25 5.80
N THR A 514 -76.90 -43.94 5.87
CA THR A 514 -78.23 -43.33 5.61
C THR A 514 -78.20 -41.77 5.70
N SER A 515 -79.16 -41.12 5.02
CA SER A 515 -79.68 -39.72 5.18
C SER A 515 -79.49 -39.04 6.56
N SER A 516 -79.40 -37.71 6.72
CA SER A 516 -80.31 -36.69 6.13
C SER A 516 -79.92 -35.19 6.33
N ASP A 517 -80.37 -34.35 5.39
CA ASP A 517 -80.97 -32.99 5.55
C ASP A 517 -80.21 -31.75 6.11
N GLN A 518 -80.22 -30.68 5.28
CA GLN A 518 -80.41 -29.23 5.62
C GLN A 518 -79.28 -28.44 6.35
N LEU A 519 -79.07 -27.11 6.22
CA LEU A 519 -79.56 -25.93 5.43
C LEU A 519 -78.55 -24.75 5.72
N ASP A 520 -78.38 -23.62 5.01
CA ASP A 520 -78.78 -23.03 3.70
C ASP A 520 -77.80 -21.87 3.33
N GLU A 521 -77.99 -21.17 2.21
CA GLU A 521 -77.25 -19.93 1.73
C GLU A 521 -75.76 -20.17 1.37
N GLY A 522 -75.07 -19.53 0.41
CA GLY A 522 -75.22 -18.35 -0.48
C GLY A 522 -73.78 -17.89 -0.85
N ASP A 523 -73.42 -17.20 -1.93
CA ASP A 523 -74.11 -16.57 -3.06
C ASP A 523 -73.16 -16.57 -4.30
N GLU A 524 -73.60 -16.17 -5.49
CA GLU A 524 -72.79 -16.16 -6.72
C GLU A 524 -71.80 -14.98 -6.79
N ASN A 525 -70.65 -15.19 -7.47
CA ASN A 525 -70.17 -14.26 -8.51
C ASN A 525 -69.04 -14.86 -9.36
N THR A 526 -69.18 -14.79 -10.68
CA THR A 526 -68.13 -15.12 -11.66
C THR A 526 -67.50 -13.84 -12.22
N ILE A 527 -66.19 -13.87 -12.48
CA ILE A 527 -65.50 -12.86 -13.28
C ILE A 527 -64.64 -13.56 -14.33
N GLU A 528 -64.89 -13.28 -15.60
CA GLU A 528 -64.06 -13.75 -16.72
C GLU A 528 -62.77 -12.91 -16.83
N THR A 529 -61.68 -13.51 -17.31
CA THR A 529 -60.52 -12.78 -17.84
C THR A 529 -60.06 -13.42 -19.16
N GLU A 530 -59.69 -12.59 -20.13
CA GLU A 530 -59.50 -13.02 -21.53
C GLU A 530 -58.10 -13.59 -21.82
N SER A 531 -58.04 -14.58 -22.72
CA SER A 531 -56.77 -15.15 -23.19
C SER A 531 -56.07 -14.24 -24.20
N TRP A 532 -54.82 -13.83 -23.92
CA TRP A 532 -53.98 -13.12 -24.88
C TRP A 532 -53.40 -14.07 -25.94
N LYS A 533 -53.51 -13.71 -27.22
CA LYS A 533 -52.88 -14.44 -28.34
C LYS A 533 -51.57 -13.76 -28.73
N SER A 534 -50.46 -14.52 -28.72
CA SER A 534 -49.17 -14.02 -29.20
C SER A 534 -49.12 -13.90 -30.73
N SER A 535 -48.31 -12.97 -31.23
CA SER A 535 -48.09 -12.76 -32.67
C SER A 535 -47.11 -13.77 -33.26
N GLN A 536 -47.32 -14.18 -34.51
CA GLN A 536 -46.45 -15.14 -35.22
C GLN A 536 -44.97 -14.71 -35.25
N THR A 537 -44.68 -13.41 -35.26
CA THR A 537 -43.31 -12.88 -35.24
C THR A 537 -42.51 -13.35 -34.01
N VAL A 538 -43.16 -13.47 -32.85
CA VAL A 538 -42.50 -13.91 -31.60
C VAL A 538 -42.07 -15.37 -31.70
N ASN A 539 -42.91 -16.23 -32.30
CA ASN A 539 -42.60 -17.65 -32.46
C ASN A 539 -41.42 -17.90 -33.43
N TYR A 540 -41.21 -17.05 -34.43
CA TYR A 540 -40.04 -17.14 -35.31
C TYR A 540 -38.75 -16.71 -34.60
N LEU A 541 -38.78 -15.66 -33.77
CA LEU A 541 -37.63 -15.27 -32.94
C LEU A 541 -37.25 -16.37 -31.94
N LEU A 542 -38.25 -16.96 -31.27
CA LEU A 542 -38.03 -18.06 -30.32
C LEU A 542 -37.41 -19.29 -31.01
N ALA A 543 -37.85 -19.62 -32.23
CA ALA A 543 -37.29 -20.73 -33.01
C ALA A 543 -35.82 -20.51 -33.42
N ILE A 544 -35.41 -19.27 -33.72
CA ILE A 544 -34.02 -18.94 -34.07
C ILE A 544 -33.11 -19.08 -32.84
N LEU A 545 -33.55 -18.58 -31.68
CA LEU A 545 -32.80 -18.70 -30.42
C LEU A 545 -32.56 -20.18 -30.02
N ILE A 546 -33.58 -21.04 -30.19
CA ILE A 546 -33.46 -22.48 -29.93
C ILE A 546 -32.40 -23.14 -30.83
N ILE A 547 -32.32 -22.77 -32.10
CA ILE A 547 -31.34 -23.34 -33.05
C ILE A 547 -29.90 -22.96 -32.64
N ILE A 548 -29.67 -21.73 -32.19
CA ILE A 548 -28.35 -21.26 -31.74
C ILE A 548 -27.90 -22.01 -30.47
N GLY A 549 -28.79 -22.17 -29.48
CA GLY A 549 -28.51 -22.92 -28.25
C GLY A 549 -28.17 -24.40 -28.48
N ILE A 550 -28.78 -25.03 -29.49
CA ILE A 550 -28.46 -26.41 -29.89
C ILE A 550 -27.03 -26.51 -30.49
N THR A 551 -26.54 -25.48 -31.18
CA THR A 551 -25.15 -25.50 -31.68
C THR A 551 -24.10 -25.26 -30.58
N MET A 552 -24.38 -24.41 -29.60
CA MET A 552 -23.46 -24.13 -28.48
C MET A 552 -23.26 -25.35 -27.56
N THR A 553 -24.32 -26.11 -27.29
CA THR A 553 -24.27 -27.25 -26.34
C THR A 553 -23.46 -28.44 -26.86
N ILE A 554 -23.38 -28.66 -28.18
CA ILE A 554 -22.67 -29.82 -28.75
C ILE A 554 -21.14 -29.69 -28.60
N GLY A 555 -20.58 -28.48 -28.64
CA GLY A 555 -19.14 -28.26 -28.45
C GLY A 555 -18.68 -28.59 -27.02
N SER A 556 -19.33 -28.00 -26.02
CA SER A 556 -18.97 -28.15 -24.60
C SER A 556 -19.04 -29.61 -24.10
N ILE A 557 -19.97 -30.42 -24.65
CA ILE A 557 -20.10 -31.84 -24.29
C ILE A 557 -18.89 -32.68 -24.73
N LEU A 558 -18.15 -32.29 -25.77
CA LEU A 558 -17.06 -33.10 -26.32
C LEU A 558 -15.74 -33.00 -25.53
N ARG A 559 -15.41 -31.86 -24.92
CA ARG A 559 -14.19 -31.72 -24.07
C ARG A 559 -14.34 -32.54 -22.78
N ASN A 560 -15.53 -32.53 -22.19
CA ASN A 560 -15.84 -33.08 -20.85
C ASN A 560 -16.02 -34.63 -20.81
N THR A 561 -15.48 -35.37 -21.80
CA THR A 561 -15.62 -36.85 -21.90
C THR A 561 -14.30 -37.62 -22.02
N ARG A 562 -13.14 -36.94 -22.02
CA ARG A 562 -11.82 -37.59 -22.19
C ARG A 562 -10.94 -37.72 -20.94
N THR A 563 -11.25 -37.02 -19.85
CA THR A 563 -10.44 -37.01 -18.62
C THR A 563 -10.81 -38.10 -17.60
N ARG A 564 -11.86 -38.91 -17.82
CA ARG A 564 -12.25 -40.01 -16.92
C ARG A 564 -12.21 -41.39 -17.58
N GLY A 565 -10.99 -41.91 -17.76
CA GLY A 565 -10.70 -43.32 -18.01
C GLY A 565 -10.81 -44.18 -16.74
N GLY A 566 -11.94 -44.11 -16.03
CA GLY A 566 -12.18 -44.79 -14.75
C GLY A 566 -13.56 -44.43 -14.23
N GLY A 567 -14.43 -45.43 -14.08
CA GLY A 567 -15.86 -45.18 -13.87
C GLY A 567 -16.36 -45.56 -12.48
N LEU A 568 -17.21 -44.70 -11.92
CA LEU A 568 -18.43 -45.07 -11.21
C LEU A 568 -19.44 -43.91 -11.32
N ASN A 569 -20.73 -44.19 -11.13
CA ASN A 569 -21.79 -43.17 -11.28
C ASN A 569 -21.85 -42.26 -10.05
N GLN A 570 -21.81 -40.95 -10.29
CA GLN A 570 -22.43 -39.96 -9.40
C GLN A 570 -22.97 -38.81 -10.28
N GLN A 571 -24.06 -38.19 -9.83
CA GLN A 571 -24.81 -37.22 -10.65
C GLN A 571 -24.05 -35.89 -10.80
N ARG A 572 -24.31 -35.18 -11.91
CA ARG A 572 -23.89 -33.79 -12.06
C ARG A 572 -24.74 -32.91 -11.14
N MET A 573 -24.18 -32.50 -10.02
CA MET A 573 -24.20 -31.07 -9.69
C MET A 573 -22.81 -30.54 -10.06
N TRP A 574 -22.76 -29.37 -10.68
CA TRP A 574 -21.51 -28.61 -10.77
C TRP A 574 -21.22 -28.05 -9.38
N HIS A 575 -19.97 -27.77 -9.06
CA HIS A 575 -19.69 -26.98 -7.85
C HIS A 575 -20.39 -25.63 -8.00
N ASP A 576 -21.15 -25.29 -6.96
CA ASP A 576 -21.79 -24.00 -6.80
C ASP A 576 -20.71 -22.92 -6.59
N PRO A 577 -20.58 -21.92 -7.49
CA PRO A 577 -19.60 -20.85 -7.36
C PRO A 577 -20.09 -19.79 -6.36
N SER A 578 -20.51 -20.22 -5.16
CA SER A 578 -20.97 -19.34 -4.08
C SER A 578 -19.82 -18.66 -3.34
N THR A 579 -18.96 -17.95 -4.06
CA THR A 579 -18.29 -16.77 -3.50
C THR A 579 -19.32 -15.64 -3.42
N ILE A 580 -20.32 -15.83 -2.56
CA ILE A 580 -21.24 -14.77 -2.18
C ILE A 580 -20.41 -13.75 -1.41
N SER A 581 -20.29 -12.55 -1.96
CA SER A 581 -19.72 -11.39 -1.27
C SER A 581 -20.84 -10.54 -0.65
N THR A 582 -20.50 -9.38 -0.10
CA THR A 582 -21.31 -8.54 0.82
C THR A 582 -22.71 -8.10 0.34
N ARG A 583 -23.15 -8.46 -0.86
CA ARG A 583 -24.14 -7.70 -1.61
C ARG A 583 -25.57 -8.23 -1.67
N GLU A 584 -25.82 -9.50 -1.34
CA GLU A 584 -27.21 -9.97 -1.22
C GLU A 584 -27.95 -9.33 -0.03
N VAL A 585 -27.20 -8.77 0.93
CA VAL A 585 -27.74 -7.95 2.04
C VAL A 585 -28.28 -6.59 1.57
N GLU A 586 -27.57 -5.88 0.67
CA GLU A 586 -28.03 -4.57 0.14
C GLU A 586 -29.38 -4.66 -0.57
N ARG A 587 -29.66 -5.82 -1.19
CA ARG A 587 -30.88 -6.09 -1.95
C ARG A 587 -32.12 -6.23 -1.07
N GLU A 588 -31.96 -6.61 0.20
CA GLU A 588 -33.06 -6.66 1.17
C GLU A 588 -33.24 -5.31 1.89
N LEU A 589 -32.16 -4.59 2.21
CA LEU A 589 -32.22 -3.29 2.89
C LEU A 589 -33.01 -2.24 2.08
N ASN A 590 -32.87 -2.24 0.75
CA ASN A 590 -33.58 -1.31 -0.15
C ASN A 590 -35.10 -1.56 -0.31
N LYS A 591 -35.72 -2.46 0.48
CA LYS A 591 -37.16 -2.77 0.41
C LYS A 591 -38.04 -2.01 1.42
N ILE A 592 -37.46 -1.22 2.33
CA ILE A 592 -38.20 -0.48 3.35
C ILE A 592 -38.82 0.80 2.73
N PRO A 593 -40.15 1.02 2.79
CA PRO A 593 -40.77 2.19 2.17
C PRO A 593 -40.43 3.51 2.88
N ASN A 594 -40.13 4.55 2.10
CA ASN A 594 -39.91 5.93 2.58
C ASN A 594 -41.05 6.44 3.48
N HIS A 595 -40.69 7.08 4.59
CA HIS A 595 -41.58 7.99 5.30
C HIS A 595 -41.14 9.46 5.09
N THR A 596 -42.14 10.33 5.03
CA THR A 596 -42.08 11.75 4.65
C THR A 596 -41.11 12.62 5.47
N PRO A 597 -40.47 13.64 4.87
CA PRO A 597 -39.75 14.67 5.61
C PRO A 597 -40.70 15.56 6.43
N ILE A 598 -40.15 16.23 7.45
CA ILE A 598 -40.82 17.25 8.25
C ILE A 598 -39.92 18.49 8.27
N ASP A 599 -40.46 19.64 7.86
CA ASP A 599 -39.79 20.94 7.96
C ASP A 599 -39.56 21.35 9.43
N ASN A 600 -38.52 22.14 9.68
CA ASN A 600 -38.61 23.27 10.61
C ASN A 600 -37.59 24.35 10.22
N ASP A 601 -38.09 25.53 9.90
CA ASP A 601 -37.27 26.75 9.90
C ASP A 601 -36.80 27.09 11.31
N SER A 602 -35.58 27.62 11.44
CA SER A 602 -35.24 28.51 12.56
C SER A 602 -34.27 29.60 12.09
N GLU A 603 -34.85 30.65 11.51
CA GLU A 603 -34.22 31.93 11.20
C GLU A 603 -33.58 32.55 12.47
N LEU A 604 -32.28 32.90 12.41
CA LEU A 604 -31.66 33.80 13.38
C LEU A 604 -30.45 34.55 12.80
N THR A 605 -30.58 35.86 12.71
CA THR A 605 -29.56 36.84 12.31
C THR A 605 -28.73 37.31 13.50
N ASP A 606 -27.46 37.71 13.29
CA ASP A 606 -27.06 39.13 13.36
C ASP A 606 -25.65 39.38 12.75
N GLU A 607 -25.24 40.65 12.67
CA GLU A 607 -24.11 41.15 11.85
C GLU A 607 -22.76 41.34 12.58
N SER A 608 -21.70 41.40 11.74
CA SER A 608 -20.38 42.02 11.99
C SER A 608 -19.37 41.21 12.84
N LYS A 609 -18.08 41.24 12.51
CA LYS A 609 -17.35 42.42 12.00
C LYS A 609 -16.15 42.09 11.11
#